data_AF-A0A5D0S5Q8-F1
#
_entry.id   AF-A0A5D0S5Q8-F1
#
_cell.length_a   1.000
_cell.length_b   1.000
_cell.length_c   1.000
_cell.angle_alpha   90.00
_cell.angle_beta   90.00
_cell.angle_gamma   90.00
#
_symmetry.space_group_name_H-M   'P 1'
#
loop_
_entity.id
_entity.type
_entity.pdbx_description
1 polymer ?
#
loop_
_entity_poly.entity_id
_entity_poly.type
_entity_poly.pdbx_seq_one_letter_code
_entity_poly.pdbx_strand_id
1 'polypeptide(L)'
;MDTDLSPDARFDPDAREQPGDDAFIRAILSQNPSIAGNKTDRSDAPDLSSVIWPQSDHDVPDLSHLAKTSLPDRFTLTPETLEILLAQGWFLPWRDGDLIALALRGATLCDGDDSGWCRQVKLAHARPDLTRFRCVVGFWRPRRGEIRLFTGSTVPCRRALYDQASGLRPANLLPTGLYPMAIWRHRDIWPALRMSRGNTAHAALEIGAESTVQRPVSGTCLDTRGKFNRARPYDNVHCSHLLHPDAAFGATFSSLGCITLRGTAAPSDQWAAFQSVLTDHGLRSRVDLLLTTGKEAALATSGSLPATLRPGSSGPAVSQLQHRLGLAQTGYFGPATSETLATRLRRQNVGAVILTDTRAKSMGWDVIEALDGPGRKG
;
A
#
# COMPACT_ATOMS: atom_id res chain seq x y z
N MET A 1 -8.11 -0.85 -36.37
CA MET A 1 -9.55 -0.54 -36.46
C MET A 1 -9.83 0.43 -35.34
N ASP A 2 -9.89 1.71 -35.69
CA ASP A 2 -10.32 2.79 -34.81
C ASP A 2 -11.77 2.57 -34.40
N THR A 3 -12.06 2.64 -33.11
CA THR A 3 -13.39 2.95 -32.61
C THR A 3 -13.26 4.06 -31.58
N ASP A 4 -13.40 5.26 -32.12
CA ASP A 4 -13.92 6.48 -31.53
C ASP A 4 -14.82 6.23 -30.30
N LEU A 5 -14.39 6.73 -29.13
CA LEU A 5 -15.23 6.83 -27.94
C LEU A 5 -15.32 8.31 -27.56
N SER A 6 -16.46 8.88 -27.91
CA SER A 6 -16.88 10.25 -27.60
C SER A 6 -16.74 10.58 -26.10
N PRO A 7 -16.32 11.81 -25.71
CA PRO A 7 -16.07 12.19 -24.31
C PRO A 7 -17.34 12.51 -23.50
N ASP A 8 -18.53 12.51 -24.09
CA ASP A 8 -19.71 13.19 -23.52
C ASP A 8 -20.80 12.26 -22.93
N ALA A 9 -20.40 11.20 -22.23
CA ALA A 9 -21.34 10.51 -21.34
C ALA A 9 -21.40 11.22 -19.97
N ARG A 10 -22.26 12.23 -19.86
CA ARG A 10 -22.60 12.88 -18.58
C ARG A 10 -23.13 11.82 -17.60
N PHE A 11 -22.59 11.84 -16.39
CA PHE A 11 -22.95 10.95 -15.30
C PHE A 11 -24.35 11.28 -14.76
N ASP A 12 -25.21 10.27 -14.71
CA ASP A 12 -26.47 10.29 -13.97
C ASP A 12 -26.22 9.81 -12.54
N PRO A 13 -26.28 10.69 -11.52
CA PRO A 13 -26.10 10.32 -10.12
C PRO A 13 -27.21 9.42 -9.57
N ASP A 14 -28.33 9.28 -10.28
CA ASP A 14 -29.50 8.49 -9.88
C ASP A 14 -29.60 7.13 -10.59
N ALA A 15 -28.60 6.74 -11.39
CA ALA A 15 -28.53 5.43 -12.02
C ALA A 15 -28.45 4.32 -10.95
N ARG A 16 -29.62 3.83 -10.55
CA ARG A 16 -29.80 2.75 -9.59
C ARG A 16 -29.00 1.52 -10.02
N GLU A 17 -28.39 0.89 -9.02
CA GLU A 17 -27.66 -0.38 -9.08
C GLU A 17 -28.18 -1.31 -10.19
N GLN A 18 -27.32 -1.68 -11.14
CA GLN A 18 -27.64 -2.84 -11.95
C GLN A 18 -27.50 -4.10 -11.06
N PRO A 19 -28.47 -5.03 -11.08
CA PRO A 19 -28.53 -6.19 -10.18
C PRO A 19 -27.34 -7.18 -10.24
N GLY A 20 -26.32 -6.90 -11.05
CA GLY A 20 -25.11 -7.73 -11.20
C GLY A 20 -24.10 -7.57 -10.06
N ASP A 21 -24.14 -6.46 -9.32
CA ASP A 21 -23.19 -6.16 -8.24
C ASP A 21 -23.28 -7.17 -7.08
N ASP A 22 -24.49 -7.61 -6.78
CA ASP A 22 -24.75 -8.61 -5.75
C ASP A 22 -24.38 -10.02 -6.21
N ALA A 23 -24.56 -10.35 -7.49
CA ALA A 23 -24.24 -11.67 -8.02
C ALA A 23 -22.72 -11.91 -8.10
N PHE A 24 -21.93 -10.89 -8.47
CA PHE A 24 -20.47 -10.99 -8.56
C PHE A 24 -19.80 -11.01 -7.18
N ILE A 25 -20.25 -10.16 -6.24
CA ILE A 25 -19.79 -10.21 -4.85
C ILE A 25 -20.22 -11.54 -4.22
N ARG A 26 -21.46 -12.00 -4.41
CA ARG A 26 -21.88 -13.35 -3.95
C ARG A 26 -21.06 -14.47 -4.60
N ALA A 27 -20.63 -14.34 -5.86
CA ALA A 27 -19.77 -15.33 -6.52
C ALA A 27 -18.34 -15.38 -5.92
N ILE A 28 -17.76 -14.22 -5.55
CA ILE A 28 -16.48 -14.16 -4.83
C ILE A 28 -16.63 -14.74 -3.41
N LEU A 29 -17.74 -14.43 -2.74
CA LEU A 29 -18.09 -14.98 -1.43
C LEU A 29 -18.48 -16.47 -1.50
N SER A 30 -18.97 -16.98 -2.62
CA SER A 30 -19.33 -18.39 -2.80
C SER A 30 -18.14 -19.25 -3.23
N GLN A 31 -17.12 -18.66 -3.85
CA GLN A 31 -15.81 -19.30 -4.08
C GLN A 31 -14.96 -19.37 -2.80
N ASN A 32 -15.37 -18.68 -1.72
CA ASN A 32 -14.82 -18.77 -0.37
C ASN A 32 -15.97 -18.72 0.67
N PRO A 33 -16.71 -19.82 0.90
CA PRO A 33 -17.94 -19.82 1.70
C PRO A 33 -17.79 -19.39 3.17
N SER A 34 -16.58 -19.10 3.65
CA SER A 34 -16.31 -18.53 4.97
C SER A 34 -16.47 -16.99 5.07
N ILE A 35 -16.69 -16.30 3.95
CA ILE A 35 -16.73 -14.82 3.91
C ILE A 35 -18.17 -14.27 4.03
N ALA A 36 -19.19 -15.06 3.69
CA ALA A 36 -20.60 -14.67 3.82
C ALA A 36 -21.20 -15.18 5.13
N GLY A 37 -21.28 -14.30 6.12
CA GLY A 37 -22.18 -14.49 7.26
C GLY A 37 -21.65 -15.43 8.34
N ASN A 38 -21.07 -14.82 9.37
CA ASN A 38 -21.44 -15.22 10.72
C ASN A 38 -21.42 -13.98 11.60
N LYS A 39 -22.57 -13.31 11.70
CA LYS A 39 -22.94 -12.58 12.91
C LYS A 39 -23.17 -13.65 13.98
N THR A 40 -22.10 -14.28 14.46
CA THR A 40 -22.20 -15.08 15.68
C THR A 40 -22.40 -14.10 16.81
N ASP A 41 -23.54 -14.22 17.49
CA ASP A 41 -23.66 -13.89 18.91
C ASP A 41 -22.38 -14.32 19.61
N ARG A 42 -21.55 -13.35 20.02
CA ARG A 42 -20.40 -13.60 20.89
C ARG A 42 -20.35 -12.46 21.88
N SER A 43 -20.90 -12.73 23.06
CA SER A 43 -20.84 -11.84 24.23
C SER A 43 -19.40 -11.60 24.72
N ASP A 44 -18.41 -12.37 24.24
CA ASP A 44 -17.01 -12.20 24.59
C ASP A 44 -16.17 -11.81 23.36
N ALA A 45 -15.50 -10.67 23.45
CA ALA A 45 -14.49 -10.26 22.48
C ALA A 45 -13.37 -11.33 22.42
N PRO A 46 -12.83 -11.66 21.23
CA PRO A 46 -11.76 -12.65 21.14
C PRO A 46 -10.51 -12.18 21.89
N ASP A 47 -9.74 -13.12 22.46
CA ASP A 47 -8.41 -12.81 22.95
C ASP A 47 -7.46 -12.54 21.78
N LEU A 48 -7.11 -11.26 21.60
CA LEU A 48 -6.21 -10.78 20.56
C LEU A 48 -4.76 -10.61 21.05
N SER A 49 -4.45 -11.01 22.28
CA SER A 49 -3.13 -10.80 22.90
C SER A 49 -1.97 -11.44 22.12
N SER A 50 -2.23 -12.60 21.50
CA SER A 50 -1.27 -13.33 20.66
C SER A 50 -1.00 -12.66 19.31
N VAL A 51 -1.82 -11.70 18.87
CA VAL A 51 -1.66 -11.01 17.59
C VAL A 51 -0.70 -9.85 17.73
N ILE A 52 0.48 -9.94 17.13
CA ILE A 52 1.53 -8.94 17.33
C ILE A 52 2.17 -8.52 16.02
N TRP A 53 2.65 -7.27 16.00
CA TRP A 53 3.64 -6.85 15.02
C TRP A 53 5.03 -7.36 15.44
N PRO A 54 5.92 -7.72 14.51
CA PRO A 54 7.28 -8.12 14.87
C PRO A 54 8.02 -7.05 15.67
N GLN A 55 8.67 -7.47 16.76
CA GLN A 55 9.37 -6.55 17.68
C GLN A 55 10.68 -6.02 17.07
N SER A 56 11.30 -6.79 16.19
CA SER A 56 12.56 -6.44 15.52
C SER A 56 12.32 -6.08 14.06
N ASP A 57 13.05 -5.07 13.56
CA ASP A 57 13.06 -4.73 12.12
C ASP A 57 13.57 -5.90 11.26
N HIS A 58 14.42 -6.76 11.82
CA HIS A 58 14.91 -7.97 11.12
C HIS A 58 13.77 -8.90 10.71
N ASP A 59 12.68 -8.89 11.47
CA ASP A 59 11.53 -9.77 11.28
C ASP A 59 10.40 -9.09 10.49
N VAL A 60 10.52 -7.80 10.18
CA VAL A 60 9.54 -7.09 9.36
C VAL A 60 9.97 -7.14 7.90
N PRO A 61 9.19 -7.70 6.97
CA PRO A 61 9.59 -7.85 5.56
C PRO A 61 10.07 -6.56 4.91
N ASP A 62 9.34 -5.46 5.11
CA ASP A 62 9.69 -4.15 4.52
C ASP A 62 10.85 -3.43 5.23
N LEU A 63 11.28 -3.87 6.41
CA LEU A 63 12.37 -3.22 7.17
C LEU A 63 13.60 -4.12 7.34
N SER A 64 13.50 -5.42 7.06
CA SER A 64 14.58 -6.39 7.27
C SER A 64 15.88 -6.01 6.55
N HIS A 65 15.76 -5.39 5.38
CA HIS A 65 16.89 -4.89 4.60
C HIS A 65 17.55 -3.63 5.17
N LEU A 66 16.91 -2.95 6.12
CA LEU A 66 17.36 -1.74 6.81
C LEU A 66 17.54 -1.95 8.32
N ALA A 67 17.44 -3.19 8.80
CA ALA A 67 17.34 -3.47 10.23
C ALA A 67 18.56 -3.01 11.04
N LYS A 68 19.75 -2.97 10.42
CA LYS A 68 20.99 -2.51 11.06
C LYS A 68 21.21 -1.00 11.00
N THR A 69 20.35 -0.28 10.30
CA THR A 69 20.50 1.17 10.11
C THR A 69 19.80 1.91 11.24
N SER A 70 20.52 2.78 11.94
CA SER A 70 19.93 3.70 12.91
C SER A 70 19.22 4.84 12.19
N LEU A 71 18.23 5.42 12.87
CA LEU A 71 17.48 6.56 12.35
C LEU A 71 17.47 7.67 13.40
N PRO A 72 17.30 8.92 12.97
CA PRO A 72 16.81 9.93 13.90
C PRO A 72 15.36 9.60 14.30
N ASP A 73 14.99 9.91 15.54
CA ASP A 73 13.62 9.72 16.04
C ASP A 73 12.59 10.56 15.27
N ARG A 74 13.05 11.68 14.70
CA ARG A 74 12.24 12.63 13.93
C ARG A 74 12.97 13.03 12.66
N PHE A 75 12.21 13.30 11.60
CA PHE A 75 12.72 13.75 10.33
C PHE A 75 11.73 14.69 9.66
N THR A 76 12.17 15.42 8.64
CA THR A 76 11.32 16.31 7.85
C THR A 76 11.17 15.74 6.46
N LEU A 77 9.94 15.42 6.08
CA LEU A 77 9.61 14.99 4.73
C LEU A 77 9.46 16.22 3.83
N THR A 78 10.19 16.23 2.72
CA THR A 78 10.11 17.29 1.69
C THR A 78 9.86 16.67 0.31
N PRO A 79 9.48 17.47 -0.72
CA PRO A 79 9.40 16.99 -2.10
C PRO A 79 10.70 16.34 -2.59
N GLU A 80 11.86 16.85 -2.19
CA GLU A 80 13.17 16.30 -2.54
C GLU A 80 13.35 14.89 -1.93
N THR A 81 12.90 14.68 -0.70
CA THR A 81 12.88 13.33 -0.08
C THR A 81 12.03 12.36 -0.90
N LEU A 82 10.87 12.80 -1.42
CA LEU A 82 9.99 11.97 -2.24
C LEU A 82 10.61 11.64 -3.60
N GLU A 83 11.30 12.59 -4.24
CA GLU A 83 12.04 12.31 -5.48
C GLU A 83 13.19 11.30 -5.24
N ILE A 84 13.89 11.36 -4.10
CA ILE A 84 14.89 10.35 -3.73
C ILE A 84 14.25 8.97 -3.55
N LEU A 85 13.09 8.89 -2.89
CA LEU A 85 12.36 7.63 -2.73
C LEU A 85 11.96 7.03 -4.08
N LEU A 86 11.48 7.85 -5.02
CA LEU A 86 11.15 7.42 -6.36
C LEU A 86 12.38 6.91 -7.12
N ALA A 87 13.48 7.66 -7.08
CA ALA A 87 14.72 7.28 -7.75
C ALA A 87 15.30 5.98 -7.18
N GLN A 88 15.42 5.85 -5.86
CA GLN A 88 16.00 4.66 -5.21
C GLN A 88 15.08 3.43 -5.30
N GLY A 89 13.77 3.63 -5.45
CA GLY A 89 12.80 2.57 -5.72
C GLY A 89 12.64 2.22 -7.21
N TRP A 90 13.31 2.94 -8.12
CA TRP A 90 13.13 2.80 -9.57
C TRP A 90 11.66 2.97 -10.00
N PHE A 91 10.96 3.88 -9.34
CA PHE A 91 9.53 4.12 -9.51
C PHE A 91 9.29 5.22 -10.53
N LEU A 92 8.37 4.96 -11.47
CA LEU A 92 7.91 5.92 -12.48
C LEU A 92 6.40 6.16 -12.28
N PRO A 93 6.00 6.98 -11.29
CA PRO A 93 4.59 7.25 -11.04
C PRO A 93 3.97 8.03 -12.19
N TRP A 94 2.68 7.79 -12.41
CA TRP A 94 1.84 8.66 -13.21
C TRP A 94 1.79 10.06 -12.60
N ARG A 95 2.18 11.08 -13.37
CA ARG A 95 2.27 12.48 -12.91
C ARG A 95 1.25 13.41 -13.56
N ASP A 96 0.38 12.90 -14.41
CA ASP A 96 -0.67 13.75 -14.99
C ASP A 96 -1.68 14.14 -13.91
N GLY A 97 -2.14 15.38 -13.96
CA GLY A 97 -3.03 15.95 -12.93
C GLY A 97 -2.33 16.35 -11.62
N ASP A 98 -1.00 16.31 -11.56
CA ASP A 98 -0.19 16.83 -10.44
C ASP A 98 -0.56 16.24 -9.07
N LEU A 99 -0.82 14.93 -9.01
CA LEU A 99 -1.18 14.27 -7.76
C LEU A 99 -0.61 12.86 -7.69
N ILE A 100 0.12 12.58 -6.62
CA ILE A 100 0.59 11.25 -6.25
C ILE A 100 0.05 10.96 -4.85
N ALA A 101 -0.57 9.80 -4.64
CA ALA A 101 -0.96 9.36 -3.31
C ALA A 101 0.26 8.83 -2.56
N LEU A 102 0.32 9.09 -1.27
CA LEU A 102 1.42 8.71 -0.39
C LEU A 102 0.90 7.84 0.74
N ALA A 103 1.70 6.86 1.14
CA ALA A 103 1.54 6.15 2.40
C ALA A 103 2.92 5.81 2.98
N LEU A 104 3.18 6.24 4.22
CA LEU A 104 4.39 5.91 4.95
C LEU A 104 4.05 4.99 6.11
N ARG A 105 4.42 3.71 5.96
CA ARG A 105 4.31 2.71 7.01
C ARG A 105 5.30 3.00 8.13
N GLY A 106 4.81 3.14 9.36
CA GLY A 106 5.68 3.32 10.51
C GLY A 106 6.16 4.76 10.76
N ALA A 107 5.32 5.74 10.44
CA ALA A 107 5.56 7.15 10.68
C ALA A 107 4.29 7.83 11.21
N THR A 108 4.45 8.87 12.04
CA THR A 108 3.34 9.68 12.56
C THR A 108 3.66 11.16 12.41
N LEU A 109 2.64 12.00 12.23
CA LEU A 109 2.76 13.45 12.26
C LEU A 109 3.29 13.91 13.63
N CYS A 110 4.22 14.85 13.66
CA CYS A 110 4.66 15.49 14.90
C CYS A 110 3.66 16.54 15.38
N ASP A 111 2.99 17.21 14.45
CA ASP A 111 2.15 18.37 14.70
C ASP A 111 0.73 18.08 14.21
N GLY A 112 -0.22 17.90 15.14
CA GLY A 112 -1.61 17.61 14.82
C GLY A 112 -1.82 16.25 14.13
N ASP A 113 -2.95 16.13 13.43
CA ASP A 113 -3.39 14.89 12.81
C ASP A 113 -3.71 15.03 11.30
N ASP A 114 -3.67 16.26 10.79
CA ASP A 114 -3.66 16.68 9.38
C ASP A 114 -2.60 17.79 9.23
N SER A 115 -1.66 17.64 8.29
CA SER A 115 -0.61 18.65 8.07
C SER A 115 -1.07 19.90 7.31
N GLY A 116 -2.24 19.85 6.66
CA GLY A 116 -2.57 20.75 5.56
C GLY A 116 -1.60 20.58 4.38
N TRP A 117 -1.77 21.40 3.34
CA TRP A 117 -0.80 21.47 2.24
C TRP A 117 0.40 22.32 2.66
N CYS A 118 1.59 21.73 2.66
CA CYS A 118 2.83 22.42 3.00
C CYS A 118 4.04 21.82 2.27
N ARG A 119 5.16 22.55 2.22
CA ARG A 119 6.39 22.07 1.55
C ARG A 119 7.23 21.13 2.42
N GLN A 120 6.93 21.06 3.72
CA GLN A 120 7.71 20.32 4.71
C GLN A 120 6.78 19.78 5.79
N VAL A 121 6.84 18.47 6.05
CA VAL A 121 6.06 17.83 7.11
C VAL A 121 7.01 17.19 8.12
N LYS A 122 6.88 17.55 9.40
CA LYS A 122 7.64 16.93 10.48
C LYS A 122 7.00 15.61 10.87
N LEU A 123 7.79 14.54 10.82
CA LEU A 123 7.36 13.18 11.13
C LEU A 123 8.24 12.58 12.22
N ALA A 124 7.65 11.68 13.00
CA ALA A 124 8.36 10.83 13.94
C ALA A 124 8.31 9.37 13.47
N HIS A 125 9.37 8.62 13.76
CA HIS A 125 9.36 7.17 13.57
C HIS A 125 8.38 6.52 14.55
N ALA A 126 7.55 5.61 14.06
CA ALA A 126 6.51 4.98 14.87
C ALA A 126 6.29 3.54 14.42
N ARG A 127 6.89 2.55 15.09
CA ARG A 127 6.71 1.13 14.74
C ARG A 127 5.22 0.77 14.65
N PRO A 128 4.75 0.15 13.55
CA PRO A 128 3.37 -0.36 13.49
C PRO A 128 3.10 -1.34 14.64
N ASP A 129 1.86 -1.36 15.15
CA ASP A 129 1.49 -2.20 16.28
C ASP A 129 0.14 -2.91 16.12
N LEU A 130 -0.49 -2.81 14.93
CA LEU A 130 -1.80 -3.40 14.60
C LEU A 130 -2.99 -2.84 15.43
N THR A 131 -2.76 -1.89 16.32
CA THR A 131 -3.76 -1.36 17.27
C THR A 131 -4.01 0.14 17.09
N ARG A 132 -2.98 0.89 16.72
CA ARG A 132 -3.01 2.34 16.59
C ARG A 132 -2.65 2.77 15.18
N PHE A 133 -3.13 3.94 14.80
CA PHE A 133 -2.63 4.63 13.62
C PHE A 133 -1.15 5.01 13.83
N ARG A 134 -0.28 4.22 13.20
CA ARG A 134 1.19 4.32 13.25
C ARG A 134 1.77 4.57 11.86
N CYS A 135 0.93 5.05 10.94
CA CYS A 135 1.29 5.38 9.58
C CYS A 135 0.74 6.77 9.25
N VAL A 136 1.24 7.34 8.16
CA VAL A 136 0.62 8.51 7.53
C VAL A 136 0.22 8.16 6.11
N VAL A 137 -0.88 8.77 5.66
CA VAL A 137 -1.45 8.57 4.32
C VAL A 137 -1.83 9.95 3.79
N GLY A 138 -1.69 10.20 2.50
CA GLY A 138 -2.04 11.51 1.96
C GLY A 138 -1.61 11.67 0.51
N PHE A 139 -1.12 12.87 0.17
CA PHE A 139 -0.88 13.26 -1.20
C PHE A 139 0.35 14.16 -1.32
N TRP A 140 0.93 14.14 -2.51
CA TRP A 140 1.95 15.08 -2.95
C TRP A 140 1.58 15.63 -4.33
N ARG A 141 1.83 16.92 -4.52
CA ARG A 141 1.69 17.65 -5.78
C ARG A 141 3.08 18.02 -6.30
N PRO A 142 3.68 17.19 -7.17
CA PRO A 142 5.06 17.38 -7.63
C PRO A 142 5.35 18.77 -8.22
N ARG A 143 4.46 19.33 -9.03
CA ARG A 143 4.65 20.63 -9.69
C ARG A 143 4.56 21.79 -8.70
N ARG A 144 3.72 21.67 -7.67
CA ARG A 144 3.59 22.68 -6.61
C ARG A 144 4.62 22.51 -5.49
N GLY A 145 5.18 21.31 -5.35
CA GLY A 145 6.07 20.97 -4.23
C GLY A 145 5.34 20.96 -2.89
N GLU A 146 4.06 20.60 -2.88
CA GLU A 146 3.20 20.58 -1.69
C GLU A 146 2.86 19.15 -1.29
N ILE A 147 2.88 18.87 0.00
CA ILE A 147 2.55 17.60 0.61
C ILE A 147 1.42 17.85 1.60
N ARG A 148 0.46 16.94 1.65
CA ARG A 148 -0.54 16.87 2.72
C ARG A 148 -0.63 15.44 3.24
N LEU A 149 -0.50 15.28 4.54
CA LEU A 149 -0.54 13.98 5.20
C LEU A 149 -1.57 13.97 6.33
N PHE A 150 -2.15 12.79 6.52
CA PHE A 150 -3.17 12.48 7.50
C PHE A 150 -2.73 11.27 8.33
N THR A 151 -3.29 11.13 9.52
CA THR A 151 -3.12 9.97 10.38
C THR A 151 -3.83 8.75 9.81
N GLY A 152 -3.10 7.63 9.68
CA GLY A 152 -3.64 6.42 9.08
C GLY A 152 -2.91 5.14 9.45
N SER A 153 -3.32 4.05 8.80
CA SER A 153 -2.75 2.72 8.94
C SER A 153 -2.56 2.10 7.56
N THR A 154 -1.43 1.45 7.36
CA THR A 154 -1.10 0.68 6.15
C THR A 154 -0.98 -0.82 6.44
N VAL A 155 -1.40 -1.22 7.64
CA VAL A 155 -1.34 -2.59 8.15
C VAL A 155 -2.75 -3.04 8.52
N PRO A 156 -3.07 -4.35 8.42
CA PRO A 156 -4.34 -4.85 8.90
C PRO A 156 -4.45 -4.67 10.43
N CYS A 157 -5.67 -4.64 10.95
CA CYS A 157 -5.87 -4.58 12.40
C CYS A 157 -5.69 -5.96 13.05
N ARG A 158 -5.53 -6.01 14.38
CA ARG A 158 -5.36 -7.27 15.12
C ARG A 158 -6.45 -8.30 14.80
N ARG A 159 -7.71 -7.87 14.77
CA ARG A 159 -8.82 -8.76 14.48
C ARG A 159 -8.72 -9.43 13.11
N ALA A 160 -8.19 -8.75 12.10
CA ALA A 160 -8.03 -9.31 10.77
C ALA A 160 -7.02 -10.48 10.77
N LEU A 161 -5.87 -10.31 11.43
CA LEU A 161 -4.89 -11.39 11.54
C LEU A 161 -5.40 -12.56 12.37
N TYR A 162 -6.15 -12.30 13.44
CA TYR A 162 -6.83 -13.33 14.20
C TYR A 162 -7.83 -14.12 13.36
N ASP A 163 -8.69 -13.43 12.60
CA ASP A 163 -9.67 -14.05 11.70
C ASP A 163 -8.95 -14.91 10.65
N GLN A 164 -7.83 -14.45 10.10
CA GLN A 164 -7.05 -15.25 9.17
C GLN A 164 -6.44 -16.48 9.83
N ALA A 165 -5.81 -16.34 10.99
CA ALA A 165 -5.22 -17.45 11.72
C ALA A 165 -6.25 -18.53 12.08
N SER A 166 -7.50 -18.09 12.30
CA SER A 166 -8.66 -18.93 12.58
C SER A 166 -9.35 -19.48 11.31
N GLY A 167 -8.81 -19.21 10.12
CA GLY A 167 -9.37 -19.68 8.84
C GLY A 167 -10.69 -19.02 8.42
N LEU A 168 -11.07 -17.91 9.07
CA LEU A 168 -12.35 -17.23 8.81
C LEU A 168 -12.26 -16.37 7.55
N ARG A 169 -11.33 -15.42 7.52
CA ARG A 169 -11.18 -14.47 6.41
C ARG A 169 -9.71 -14.09 6.20
N PRO A 170 -9.26 -13.86 4.95
CA PRO A 170 -7.88 -13.45 4.70
C PRO A 170 -7.63 -12.03 5.19
N ALA A 171 -6.40 -11.78 5.64
CA ALA A 171 -5.85 -10.49 5.98
C ALA A 171 -4.60 -10.24 5.15
N ASN A 172 -4.58 -9.14 4.41
CA ASN A 172 -3.47 -8.81 3.53
C ASN A 172 -2.55 -7.79 4.20
N LEU A 173 -1.27 -7.87 3.91
CA LEU A 173 -0.35 -6.74 4.00
C LEU A 173 0.19 -6.46 2.60
N LEU A 174 -0.17 -5.30 2.05
CA LEU A 174 0.42 -4.83 0.80
C LEU A 174 1.91 -4.50 1.05
N PRO A 175 2.84 -5.04 0.27
CA PRO A 175 4.25 -4.69 0.40
C PRO A 175 4.51 -3.22 0.10
N THR A 176 5.66 -2.70 0.50
CA THR A 176 6.09 -1.39 -0.01
C THR A 176 6.37 -1.45 -1.52
N GLY A 177 6.02 -0.39 -2.23
CA GLY A 177 6.03 -0.33 -3.68
C GLY A 177 5.29 0.87 -4.25
N LEU A 178 5.17 0.89 -5.58
CA LEU A 178 4.34 1.84 -6.31
C LEU A 178 3.14 1.10 -6.92
N TYR A 179 1.93 1.59 -6.65
CA TYR A 179 0.69 0.93 -7.03
C TYR A 179 -0.21 1.85 -7.84
N PRO A 180 -0.63 1.46 -9.06
CA PRO A 180 -1.64 2.22 -9.79
C PRO A 180 -2.99 2.18 -9.08
N MET A 181 -3.51 3.36 -8.74
CA MET A 181 -4.86 3.52 -8.17
C MET A 181 -5.71 4.42 -9.06
N ALA A 182 -7.01 4.36 -8.87
CA ALA A 182 -7.97 5.27 -9.48
C ALA A 182 -8.91 5.82 -8.41
N ILE A 183 -9.36 7.06 -8.58
CA ILE A 183 -10.37 7.67 -7.72
C ILE A 183 -11.73 7.05 -8.04
N TRP A 184 -12.22 6.18 -7.16
CA TRP A 184 -13.45 5.41 -7.38
C TRP A 184 -14.15 5.03 -6.06
N ARG A 185 -15.01 4.00 -6.07
CA ARG A 185 -15.75 3.51 -4.89
C ARG A 185 -15.08 2.32 -4.25
N HIS A 186 -15.15 2.27 -2.92
CA HIS A 186 -14.97 1.06 -2.14
C HIS A 186 -16.29 0.72 -1.45
N ARG A 187 -17.09 -0.17 -2.05
CA ARG A 187 -18.46 -0.47 -1.60
C ARG A 187 -19.30 0.82 -1.53
N ASP A 188 -19.81 1.14 -0.35
CA ASP A 188 -20.58 2.33 0.01
C ASP A 188 -19.72 3.58 0.26
N ILE A 189 -18.39 3.45 0.29
CA ILE A 189 -17.47 4.56 0.52
C ILE A 189 -17.10 5.22 -0.80
N TRP A 190 -17.36 6.52 -0.90
CA TRP A 190 -17.13 7.31 -2.11
C TRP A 190 -16.86 8.79 -1.81
N PRO A 191 -15.84 9.43 -2.42
CA PRO A 191 -14.77 8.81 -3.22
C PRO A 191 -13.73 8.10 -2.33
N ALA A 192 -13.01 7.15 -2.91
CA ALA A 192 -11.90 6.37 -2.33
C ALA A 192 -10.82 6.10 -3.39
N LEU A 193 -9.63 5.63 -2.99
CA LEU A 193 -8.64 5.15 -3.96
C LEU A 193 -8.76 3.65 -4.13
N ARG A 194 -8.92 3.21 -5.38
CA ARG A 194 -9.08 1.81 -5.74
C ARG A 194 -7.93 1.31 -6.58
N MET A 195 -7.40 0.14 -6.24
CA MET A 195 -6.31 -0.46 -7.02
C MET A 195 -6.78 -0.76 -8.45
N SER A 196 -6.08 -0.23 -9.45
CA SER A 196 -6.50 -0.20 -10.85
C SER A 196 -5.36 -0.59 -11.79
N ARG A 197 -5.64 -0.83 -13.08
CA ARG A 197 -4.59 -1.06 -14.08
C ARG A 197 -4.53 0.17 -14.99
N GLY A 198 -3.69 1.15 -14.68
CA GLY A 198 -3.58 2.35 -15.52
C GLY A 198 -4.93 3.05 -15.73
N ASN A 199 -5.20 3.53 -16.95
CA ASN A 199 -6.45 4.21 -17.29
C ASN A 199 -7.52 3.17 -17.69
N THR A 200 -8.07 2.45 -16.71
CA THR A 200 -9.04 1.37 -16.93
C THR A 200 -10.49 1.83 -16.99
N ALA A 201 -11.30 1.17 -17.83
CA ALA A 201 -12.77 1.29 -17.83
C ALA A 201 -13.40 0.81 -16.49
N HIS A 202 -14.65 1.22 -16.21
CA HIS A 202 -15.32 0.95 -14.92
C HIS A 202 -15.37 -0.53 -14.53
N ALA A 203 -15.71 -1.41 -15.48
CA ALA A 203 -15.79 -2.85 -15.21
C ALA A 203 -14.45 -3.41 -14.70
N ALA A 204 -13.32 -2.87 -15.18
CA ALA A 204 -12.00 -3.27 -14.71
C ALA A 204 -11.68 -2.67 -13.32
N LEU A 205 -12.17 -1.48 -13.00
CA LEU A 205 -12.09 -0.93 -11.65
C LEU A 205 -12.86 -1.82 -10.67
N GLU A 206 -14.06 -2.28 -11.03
CA GLU A 206 -14.90 -3.15 -10.18
C GLU A 206 -14.28 -4.50 -9.84
N ILE A 207 -13.40 -5.00 -10.71
CA ILE A 207 -12.69 -6.27 -10.50
C ILE A 207 -11.35 -6.05 -9.75
N GLY A 208 -10.81 -4.83 -9.79
CA GLY A 208 -9.54 -4.47 -9.15
C GLY A 208 -8.31 -5.06 -9.87
N ALA A 209 -7.15 -4.45 -9.63
CA ALA A 209 -5.89 -4.96 -10.16
C ALA A 209 -5.33 -6.13 -9.34
N GLU A 210 -4.50 -6.95 -10.00
CA GLU A 210 -3.72 -7.97 -9.32
C GLU A 210 -2.48 -7.35 -8.65
N SER A 211 -2.17 -7.83 -7.45
CA SER A 211 -0.97 -7.49 -6.70
C SER A 211 -0.49 -8.71 -5.92
N THR A 212 0.74 -8.66 -5.44
CA THR A 212 1.26 -9.65 -4.49
C THR A 212 1.07 -9.10 -3.09
N VAL A 213 0.40 -9.85 -2.23
CA VAL A 213 0.18 -9.48 -0.83
C VAL A 213 0.82 -10.47 0.10
N GLN A 214 1.26 -9.98 1.25
CA GLN A 214 1.74 -10.83 2.31
C GLN A 214 0.59 -11.33 3.18
N ARG A 215 0.68 -12.59 3.61
CA ARG A 215 -0.21 -13.24 4.57
C ARG A 215 0.64 -14.09 5.53
N PRO A 216 0.34 -14.14 6.85
CA PRO A 216 1.03 -15.07 7.74
C PRO A 216 0.87 -16.52 7.27
N VAL A 217 1.94 -17.33 7.39
CA VAL A 217 1.91 -18.78 7.06
C VAL A 217 1.23 -19.58 8.17
N SER A 218 1.52 -19.22 9.41
CA SER A 218 0.92 -19.77 10.61
C SER A 218 0.92 -18.70 11.69
N GLY A 219 -0.13 -18.68 12.50
CA GLY A 219 -0.25 -17.75 13.61
C GLY A 219 -0.64 -16.33 13.21
N THR A 220 -0.28 -15.40 14.08
CA THR A 220 -0.91 -14.08 14.23
C THR A 220 0.10 -12.93 14.08
N CYS A 221 1.23 -13.18 13.39
CA CYS A 221 2.32 -12.22 13.19
C CYS A 221 2.68 -12.08 11.72
N LEU A 222 2.79 -10.83 11.23
CA LEU A 222 3.23 -10.50 9.87
C LEU A 222 4.75 -10.36 9.81
N ASP A 223 5.46 -11.48 9.80
CA ASP A 223 6.93 -11.51 9.79
C ASP A 223 7.54 -11.97 8.46
N THR A 224 8.87 -11.98 8.36
CA THR A 224 9.63 -12.46 7.19
C THR A 224 9.40 -13.94 6.83
N ARG A 225 8.60 -14.70 7.57
CA ARG A 225 8.21 -16.06 7.20
C ARG A 225 6.88 -16.10 6.45
N GLY A 226 6.11 -15.00 6.47
CA GLY A 226 4.83 -14.87 5.80
C GLY A 226 4.88 -15.24 4.30
N LYS A 227 3.75 -15.73 3.78
CA LYS A 227 3.49 -16.07 2.38
C LYS A 227 3.22 -14.82 1.56
N PHE A 228 3.68 -14.78 0.30
CA PHE A 228 3.54 -13.67 -0.63
C PHE A 228 2.88 -14.28 -1.84
N ASN A 229 1.61 -13.97 -2.03
CA ASN A 229 0.77 -14.63 -3.02
C ASN A 229 0.20 -13.58 -3.96
N ARG A 230 0.17 -13.89 -5.24
CA ARG A 230 -0.60 -13.11 -6.20
C ARG A 230 -2.08 -13.22 -5.87
N ALA A 231 -2.78 -12.08 -5.85
CA ALA A 231 -4.20 -11.99 -5.59
C ALA A 231 -4.79 -10.73 -6.23
N ARG A 232 -6.12 -10.60 -6.20
CA ARG A 232 -6.81 -9.31 -6.34
C ARG A 232 -7.24 -8.89 -4.94
N PRO A 233 -6.39 -8.17 -4.19
CA PRO A 233 -6.59 -8.04 -2.76
C PRO A 233 -7.72 -7.08 -2.39
N TYR A 234 -8.08 -6.16 -3.30
CA TYR A 234 -8.99 -5.05 -3.02
C TYR A 234 -8.52 -4.18 -1.83
N ASP A 235 -7.20 -4.12 -1.60
CA ASP A 235 -6.55 -3.26 -0.61
C ASP A 235 -6.64 -1.80 -1.09
N ASN A 236 -7.78 -1.17 -0.85
CA ASN A 236 -8.10 0.20 -1.27
C ASN A 236 -7.66 1.21 -0.20
N VAL A 237 -7.69 2.51 -0.53
CA VAL A 237 -7.52 3.59 0.47
C VAL A 237 -8.87 4.20 0.82
N HIS A 238 -9.28 4.08 2.09
CA HIS A 238 -10.58 4.58 2.56
C HIS A 238 -10.59 4.92 4.06
N CYS A 239 -11.74 5.33 4.61
CA CYS A 239 -11.88 5.56 6.06
C CYS A 239 -11.73 4.28 6.89
N SER A 240 -11.33 4.41 8.15
CA SER A 240 -11.17 3.30 9.10
C SER A 240 -12.49 2.74 9.64
N HIS A 241 -13.61 3.42 9.38
CA HIS A 241 -14.92 3.21 10.01
C HIS A 241 -14.96 3.46 11.54
N LEU A 242 -13.82 3.80 12.15
CA LEU A 242 -13.67 3.94 13.59
C LEU A 242 -13.04 5.28 13.92
N LEU A 243 -13.65 5.98 14.88
CA LEU A 243 -13.11 7.22 15.46
C LEU A 243 -12.43 7.00 16.82
N HIS A 244 -12.71 5.86 17.45
CA HIS A 244 -12.27 5.49 18.80
C HIS A 244 -11.80 4.03 18.83
N PRO A 245 -11.03 3.61 19.85
CA PRO A 245 -10.69 2.20 20.05
C PRO A 245 -11.94 1.33 20.13
N ASP A 246 -11.91 0.19 19.45
CA ASP A 246 -12.99 -0.79 19.45
C ASP A 246 -12.44 -2.15 19.90
N ALA A 247 -13.05 -2.73 20.93
CA ALA A 247 -12.63 -4.00 21.53
C ALA A 247 -12.78 -5.19 20.58
N ALA A 248 -13.80 -5.20 19.70
CA ALA A 248 -14.01 -6.27 18.74
C ALA A 248 -12.91 -6.30 17.66
N PHE A 249 -12.35 -5.12 17.33
CA PHE A 249 -11.22 -4.99 16.42
C PHE A 249 -9.85 -5.09 17.12
N GLY A 250 -9.81 -4.83 18.44
CA GLY A 250 -8.58 -4.68 19.20
C GLY A 250 -7.71 -3.52 18.69
N ALA A 251 -8.35 -2.49 18.11
CA ALA A 251 -7.67 -1.42 17.40
C ALA A 251 -8.53 -0.15 17.33
N THR A 252 -7.89 0.95 16.94
CA THR A 252 -8.52 2.25 16.62
C THR A 252 -8.93 2.38 15.15
N PHE A 253 -8.77 1.30 14.38
CA PHE A 253 -9.08 1.24 12.96
C PHE A 253 -9.55 -0.15 12.55
N SER A 254 -10.40 -0.23 11.54
CA SER A 254 -10.80 -1.48 10.90
C SER A 254 -10.07 -1.62 9.57
N SER A 255 -9.28 -2.68 9.41
CA SER A 255 -8.65 -3.00 8.11
C SER A 255 -8.37 -4.50 8.01
N LEU A 256 -8.84 -5.11 6.92
CA LEU A 256 -8.43 -6.46 6.48
C LEU A 256 -7.20 -6.43 5.55
N GLY A 257 -6.64 -5.25 5.26
CA GLY A 257 -5.56 -5.07 4.30
C GLY A 257 -5.60 -3.74 3.55
N CYS A 258 -6.77 -3.09 3.50
CA CYS A 258 -6.92 -1.72 3.04
C CYS A 258 -6.03 -0.75 3.83
N ILE A 259 -5.61 0.31 3.16
CA ILE A 259 -4.96 1.46 3.81
C ILE A 259 -6.07 2.36 4.32
N THR A 260 -6.05 2.67 5.60
CA THR A 260 -7.14 3.41 6.23
C THR A 260 -6.73 4.71 6.88
N LEU A 261 -7.62 5.68 6.84
CA LEU A 261 -7.52 6.98 7.50
C LEU A 261 -8.57 7.11 8.58
N ARG A 262 -8.33 7.95 9.59
CA ARG A 262 -9.33 8.20 10.62
C ARG A 262 -10.61 8.81 10.03
N GLY A 263 -11.75 8.18 10.30
CA GLY A 263 -13.05 8.62 9.81
C GLY A 263 -14.09 7.51 9.73
N THR A 264 -15.32 7.89 9.37
CA THR A 264 -16.44 7.00 9.09
C THR A 264 -16.75 6.95 7.59
N ALA A 265 -17.71 6.12 7.17
CA ALA A 265 -18.08 5.99 5.75
C ALA A 265 -18.59 7.31 5.15
N ALA A 266 -19.30 8.10 5.95
CA ALA A 266 -19.65 9.47 5.61
C ALA A 266 -18.44 10.41 5.80
N PRO A 267 -18.34 11.50 5.01
CA PRO A 267 -17.31 12.52 5.20
C PRO A 267 -17.26 12.96 6.68
N SER A 268 -16.14 12.69 7.34
CA SER A 268 -15.96 12.95 8.78
C SER A 268 -14.47 12.98 9.11
N ASP A 269 -14.09 13.71 10.16
CA ASP A 269 -12.69 13.78 10.64
C ASP A 269 -11.70 14.05 9.48
N GLN A 270 -10.52 13.43 9.48
CA GLN A 270 -9.54 13.54 8.40
C GLN A 270 -10.01 12.94 7.07
N TRP A 271 -10.93 11.98 7.11
CA TRP A 271 -11.49 11.38 5.91
C TRP A 271 -12.22 12.41 5.03
N ALA A 272 -12.95 13.37 5.61
CA ALA A 272 -13.59 14.44 4.85
C ALA A 272 -12.58 15.26 4.02
N ALA A 273 -11.47 15.64 4.65
CA ALA A 273 -10.40 16.38 3.98
C ALA A 273 -9.70 15.55 2.89
N PHE A 274 -9.48 14.25 3.14
CA PHE A 274 -8.94 13.33 2.13
C PHE A 274 -9.88 13.24 0.91
N GLN A 275 -11.19 13.09 1.14
CA GLN A 275 -12.20 13.03 0.07
C GLN A 275 -12.31 14.34 -0.71
N SER A 276 -12.11 15.49 -0.07
CA SER A 276 -12.03 16.78 -0.75
C SER A 276 -10.91 16.77 -1.78
N VAL A 277 -9.70 16.31 -1.43
CA VAL A 277 -8.58 16.22 -2.37
C VAL A 277 -8.91 15.30 -3.55
N LEU A 278 -9.55 14.15 -3.29
CA LEU A 278 -9.97 13.24 -4.35
C LEU A 278 -11.00 13.86 -5.29
N THR A 279 -11.99 14.55 -4.73
CA THR A 279 -13.05 15.21 -5.49
C THR A 279 -12.49 16.32 -6.36
N ASP A 280 -11.60 17.15 -5.79
CA ASP A 280 -10.96 18.27 -6.49
C ASP A 280 -10.08 17.81 -7.66
N HIS A 281 -9.43 16.65 -7.55
CA HIS A 281 -8.60 16.09 -8.61
C HIS A 281 -9.42 15.47 -9.75
N GLY A 282 -10.62 14.99 -9.45
CA GLY A 282 -11.53 14.43 -10.43
C GLY A 282 -11.72 12.93 -10.27
N LEU A 283 -12.99 12.52 -10.28
CA LEU A 283 -13.39 11.12 -10.20
C LEU A 283 -12.89 10.34 -11.43
N ARG A 284 -12.59 9.05 -11.24
CA ARG A 284 -12.04 8.12 -12.25
C ARG A 284 -10.63 8.45 -12.72
N SER A 285 -10.03 9.55 -12.26
CA SER A 285 -8.64 9.87 -12.53
C SER A 285 -7.72 8.83 -11.92
N ARG A 286 -6.64 8.50 -12.64
CA ARG A 286 -5.56 7.67 -12.13
C ARG A 286 -4.71 8.48 -11.15
N VAL A 287 -4.42 7.89 -10.01
CA VAL A 287 -3.48 8.42 -9.00
C VAL A 287 -2.61 7.26 -8.54
N ASP A 288 -1.30 7.31 -8.79
CA ASP A 288 -0.42 6.26 -8.31
C ASP A 288 -0.13 6.45 -6.82
N LEU A 289 -0.16 5.36 -6.06
CA LEU A 289 0.14 5.30 -4.64
C LEU A 289 1.59 4.86 -4.44
N LEU A 290 2.41 5.76 -3.90
CA LEU A 290 3.73 5.45 -3.37
C LEU A 290 3.58 4.99 -1.91
N LEU A 291 3.76 3.69 -1.67
CA LEU A 291 3.78 3.09 -0.34
C LEU A 291 5.22 2.73 0.04
N THR A 292 5.79 3.46 1.00
CA THR A 292 7.13 3.18 1.56
C THR A 292 7.06 3.13 3.07
N THR A 293 8.19 2.96 3.75
CA THR A 293 8.27 3.08 5.21
C THR A 293 8.74 4.47 5.66
N GLY A 294 8.39 4.84 6.89
CA GLY A 294 8.94 6.02 7.55
C GLY A 294 10.47 5.96 7.69
N LYS A 295 11.00 4.74 7.89
CA LYS A 295 12.45 4.46 7.94
C LYS A 295 13.13 4.83 6.63
N GLU A 296 12.54 4.45 5.50
CA GLU A 296 13.07 4.80 4.18
C GLU A 296 13.00 6.31 3.92
N ALA A 297 11.91 6.98 4.31
CA ALA A 297 11.80 8.42 4.17
C ALA A 297 12.84 9.17 5.02
N ALA A 298 13.12 8.70 6.23
CA ALA A 298 14.17 9.26 7.08
C ALA A 298 15.57 9.07 6.45
N LEU A 299 15.86 7.89 5.89
CA LEU A 299 17.14 7.63 5.21
C LEU A 299 17.28 8.40 3.89
N ALA A 300 16.19 8.61 3.15
CA ALA A 300 16.18 9.45 1.97
C ALA A 300 16.55 10.89 2.34
N THR A 301 16.02 11.38 3.47
CA THR A 301 16.34 12.73 4.00
C THR A 301 17.82 12.87 4.37
N SER A 302 18.46 11.81 4.88
CA SER A 302 19.89 11.81 5.19
C SER A 302 20.79 11.45 4.00
N GLY A 303 20.22 11.18 2.82
CA GLY A 303 20.98 10.75 1.63
C GLY A 303 21.60 9.36 1.75
N SER A 304 21.07 8.50 2.63
CA SER A 304 21.64 7.17 2.94
C SER A 304 20.71 6.02 2.53
N LEU A 305 19.63 6.30 1.80
CA LEU A 305 18.68 5.28 1.34
C LEU A 305 19.33 4.42 0.24
N PRO A 306 19.46 3.09 0.42
CA PRO A 306 19.97 2.22 -0.64
C PRO A 306 18.95 2.03 -1.77
N ALA A 307 19.47 1.77 -2.98
CA ALA A 307 18.65 1.38 -4.13
C ALA A 307 18.00 0.01 -3.92
N THR A 308 16.76 -0.13 -4.40
CA THR A 308 15.95 -1.36 -4.26
C THR A 308 15.10 -1.61 -5.50
N LEU A 309 14.91 -2.90 -5.83
CA LEU A 309 13.85 -3.34 -6.76
C LEU A 309 12.74 -4.01 -5.96
N ARG A 310 11.50 -3.59 -6.18
CA ARG A 310 10.31 -4.07 -5.47
C ARG A 310 9.05 -3.84 -6.32
N PRO A 311 7.83 -4.23 -5.87
CA PRO A 311 6.61 -3.99 -6.65
C PRO A 311 6.49 -2.55 -7.16
N GLY A 312 6.24 -2.40 -8.46
CA GLY A 312 6.13 -1.10 -9.13
C GLY A 312 7.45 -0.52 -9.66
N SER A 313 8.62 -1.08 -9.29
CA SER A 313 9.89 -0.71 -9.93
C SER A 313 9.84 -0.97 -11.44
N SER A 314 10.57 -0.18 -12.22
CA SER A 314 10.60 -0.30 -13.68
C SER A 314 11.96 0.05 -14.28
N GLY A 315 12.22 -0.45 -15.49
CA GLY A 315 13.42 -0.16 -16.27
C GLY A 315 14.35 -1.36 -16.49
N PRO A 316 15.56 -1.13 -17.05
CA PRO A 316 16.48 -2.19 -17.45
C PRO A 316 16.89 -3.14 -16.31
N ALA A 317 17.11 -2.61 -15.11
CA ALA A 317 17.43 -3.41 -13.92
C ALA A 317 16.35 -4.47 -13.62
N VAL A 318 15.07 -4.11 -13.83
CA VAL A 318 13.95 -5.05 -13.65
C VAL A 318 13.93 -6.11 -14.76
N SER A 319 14.20 -5.73 -16.02
CA SER A 319 14.34 -6.70 -17.12
C SER A 319 15.43 -7.72 -16.84
N GLN A 320 16.59 -7.27 -16.32
CA GLN A 320 17.68 -8.16 -15.92
C GLN A 320 17.27 -9.08 -14.77
N LEU A 321 16.59 -8.55 -13.74
CA LEU A 321 16.03 -9.38 -12.67
C LEU A 321 15.07 -10.45 -13.24
N GLN A 322 14.16 -10.07 -14.13
CA GLN A 322 13.21 -11.00 -14.75
C GLN A 322 13.93 -12.08 -15.55
N HIS A 323 14.98 -11.74 -16.30
CA HIS A 323 15.83 -12.72 -16.97
C HIS A 323 16.45 -13.72 -15.97
N ARG A 324 17.00 -13.24 -14.84
CA ARG A 324 17.56 -14.11 -13.79
C ARG A 324 16.51 -15.00 -13.12
N LEU A 325 15.25 -14.56 -13.08
CA LEU A 325 14.12 -15.33 -12.56
C LEU A 325 13.49 -16.27 -13.60
N GLY A 326 13.95 -16.26 -14.86
CA GLY A 326 13.36 -17.05 -15.95
C GLY A 326 11.97 -16.55 -16.37
N LEU A 327 11.71 -15.26 -16.24
CA LEU A 327 10.45 -14.60 -16.61
C LEU A 327 10.58 -13.81 -17.90
N ALA A 328 9.45 -13.47 -18.51
CA ALA A 328 9.39 -12.48 -19.59
C ALA A 328 9.92 -11.12 -19.10
N GLN A 329 10.80 -10.50 -19.88
CA GLN A 329 11.49 -9.25 -19.56
C GLN A 329 10.64 -8.03 -19.90
N THR A 330 9.55 -7.82 -19.17
CA THR A 330 8.66 -6.67 -19.37
C THR A 330 9.26 -5.35 -18.92
N GLY A 331 10.33 -5.38 -18.11
CA GLY A 331 10.90 -4.20 -17.49
C GLY A 331 10.01 -3.58 -16.42
N TYR A 332 8.93 -4.24 -16.00
CA TYR A 332 8.03 -3.79 -14.94
C TYR A 332 7.89 -4.86 -13.85
N PHE A 333 8.16 -4.46 -12.60
CA PHE A 333 8.12 -5.34 -11.44
C PHE A 333 6.67 -5.52 -10.99
N GLY A 334 5.93 -6.34 -11.73
CA GLY A 334 4.54 -6.69 -11.45
C GLY A 334 4.36 -7.90 -10.53
N PRO A 335 3.12 -8.38 -10.37
CA PRO A 335 2.79 -9.48 -9.46
C PRO A 335 3.56 -10.77 -9.73
N ALA A 336 3.76 -11.12 -11.00
CA ALA A 336 4.52 -12.33 -11.38
C ALA A 336 6.00 -12.25 -10.96
N THR A 337 6.64 -11.09 -11.15
CA THR A 337 8.02 -10.85 -10.69
C THR A 337 8.10 -10.90 -9.16
N SER A 338 7.14 -10.28 -8.47
CA SER A 338 7.08 -10.25 -7.01
C SER A 338 6.91 -11.64 -6.38
N GLU A 339 5.96 -12.43 -6.88
CA GLU A 339 5.72 -13.79 -6.39
C GLU A 339 6.91 -14.72 -6.64
N THR A 340 7.52 -14.63 -7.84
CA THR A 340 8.68 -15.45 -8.20
C THR A 340 9.90 -15.07 -7.35
N LEU A 341 10.17 -13.77 -7.17
CA LEU A 341 11.25 -13.31 -6.29
C LEU A 341 11.02 -13.75 -4.85
N ALA A 342 9.81 -13.57 -4.30
CA ALA A 342 9.50 -13.99 -2.93
C ALA A 342 9.71 -15.49 -2.73
N THR A 343 9.29 -16.30 -3.70
CA THR A 343 9.50 -17.76 -3.69
C THR A 343 11.00 -18.08 -3.70
N ARG A 344 11.79 -17.37 -4.52
CA ARG A 344 13.25 -17.53 -4.57
C ARG A 344 13.93 -17.14 -3.26
N LEU A 345 13.57 -16.00 -2.68
CA LEU A 345 14.15 -15.50 -1.43
C LEU A 345 13.75 -16.36 -0.22
N ARG A 346 12.53 -16.91 -0.20
CA ARG A 346 12.12 -17.86 0.85
C ARG A 346 12.99 -19.11 0.89
N ARG A 347 13.45 -19.61 -0.26
CA ARG A 347 14.40 -20.75 -0.30
C ARG A 347 15.75 -20.41 0.35
N GLN A 348 16.02 -19.13 0.59
CA GLN A 348 17.18 -18.62 1.32
C GLN A 348 16.82 -18.15 2.73
N ASN A 349 15.65 -18.56 3.25
CA ASN A 349 15.11 -18.18 4.55
C ASN A 349 14.90 -16.66 4.73
N VAL A 350 14.59 -15.95 3.64
CA VAL A 350 14.29 -14.52 3.65
C VAL A 350 12.92 -14.31 2.97
N GLY A 351 11.85 -14.06 3.73
CA GLY A 351 10.57 -13.67 3.12
C GLY A 351 10.47 -12.17 3.00
N ALA A 352 10.89 -11.67 1.83
CA ALA A 352 10.69 -10.31 1.40
C ALA A 352 10.38 -10.28 -0.11
N VAL A 353 9.84 -9.17 -0.59
CA VAL A 353 9.67 -8.87 -2.03
C VAL A 353 10.56 -7.72 -2.48
N ILE A 354 11.55 -7.36 -1.65
CA ILE A 354 12.49 -6.27 -1.89
C ILE A 354 13.86 -6.90 -2.18
N LEU A 355 14.43 -6.56 -3.33
CA LEU A 355 15.78 -6.90 -3.71
C LEU A 355 16.68 -5.68 -3.52
N THR A 356 17.67 -5.79 -2.64
CA THR A 356 18.76 -4.80 -2.52
C THR A 356 19.97 -5.23 -3.34
N ASP A 357 20.87 -4.29 -3.65
CA ASP A 357 22.13 -4.61 -4.32
C ASP A 357 22.94 -5.67 -3.58
N THR A 358 23.15 -5.49 -2.27
CA THR A 358 23.84 -6.47 -1.43
C THR A 358 23.21 -7.87 -1.52
N ARG A 359 21.87 -7.94 -1.58
CA ARG A 359 21.17 -9.21 -1.72
C ARG A 359 21.37 -9.81 -3.10
N ALA A 360 21.23 -9.02 -4.17
CA ALA A 360 21.47 -9.46 -5.53
C ALA A 360 22.90 -10.04 -5.67
N LYS A 361 23.91 -9.30 -5.20
CA LYS A 361 25.32 -9.75 -5.20
C LYS A 361 25.53 -11.05 -4.43
N SER A 362 24.89 -11.22 -3.27
CA SER A 362 24.94 -12.48 -2.51
C SER A 362 24.35 -13.69 -3.26
N MET A 363 23.51 -13.43 -4.27
CA MET A 363 22.94 -14.44 -5.16
C MET A 363 23.75 -14.64 -6.44
N GLY A 364 24.90 -13.96 -6.58
CA GLY A 364 25.68 -13.92 -7.82
C GLY A 364 25.01 -13.13 -8.94
N TRP A 365 24.12 -12.20 -8.59
CA TRP A 365 23.41 -11.35 -9.54
C TRP A 365 23.95 -9.93 -9.50
N ASP A 366 24.29 -9.42 -10.66
CA ASP A 366 24.58 -8.01 -10.89
C ASP A 366 23.40 -7.44 -11.67
N VAL A 367 22.45 -6.83 -10.95
CA VAL A 367 21.18 -6.33 -11.51
C VAL A 367 20.79 -4.95 -10.98
N ILE A 368 21.40 -4.51 -9.88
CA ILE A 368 21.23 -3.17 -9.33
C ILE A 368 22.60 -2.52 -9.42
N GLU A 369 22.86 -1.88 -10.56
CA GLU A 369 23.93 -0.91 -10.59
C GLU A 369 23.53 0.23 -9.65
N ALA A 370 24.36 0.51 -8.64
CA ALA A 370 24.22 1.74 -7.88
C ALA A 370 24.22 2.89 -8.89
N LEU A 371 23.28 3.82 -8.77
CA LEU A 371 23.31 5.08 -9.50
C LEU A 371 24.49 5.93 -8.99
N ASP A 372 25.72 5.46 -9.19
CA ASP A 372 26.95 6.13 -8.78
C ASP A 372 27.34 7.18 -9.85
N GLY A 373 26.50 8.23 -9.96
CA GLY A 373 26.75 9.57 -10.56
C GLY A 373 27.12 9.66 -12.06
N PRO A 374 27.16 10.87 -12.68
CA PRO A 374 26.38 12.10 -12.50
C PRO A 374 25.29 12.19 -13.59
N GLY A 375 24.03 11.95 -13.23
CA GLY A 375 22.93 11.83 -14.22
C GLY A 375 21.63 12.51 -13.78
N ARG A 376 21.72 13.68 -13.14
CA ARG A 376 20.57 14.59 -12.97
C ARG A 376 20.37 15.41 -14.25
N LYS A 377 19.98 14.81 -15.37
CA LYS A 377 19.39 15.52 -16.52
C LYS A 377 18.55 14.54 -17.34
N GLY A 378 17.27 14.90 -17.54
CA GLY A 378 16.30 14.19 -18.37
C GLY A 378 14.91 14.45 -17.86
#